data_AF-A0A8S3DHR1-F1
#
_entry.id   AF-A0A8S3DHR1-F1
#
_cell.length_a   1.000
_cell.length_b   1.000
_cell.length_c   1.000
_cell.angle_alpha   90.00
_cell.angle_beta   90.00
_cell.angle_gamma   90.00
#
_symmetry.space_group_name_H-M   'P 1'
#
loop_
_entity.id
_entity.type
_entity.pdbx_description
1 polymer ?
#
loop_
_entity_poly.entity_id
_entity_poly.type
_entity_poly.pdbx_seq_one_letter_code
_entity_poly.pdbx_strand_id
1 'polypeptide(L)'
;QCGDIDRARSLFDGSSKKTLNIYGAMMKGYIRNNQAKKVVDLFSEINNPDRVIINLLFNACAQLGTAKELSLVKKVSLNIPKSFHSDPFIQTSLIDALMKCGDTLAAQSLFDTIKTRNLFIYGAMMKGNNHLGIRDGTGSVRNFEKFGR
;
A
#
# COMPACT_ATOMS: atom_id res chain seq x y z
N GLN A 1 -15.91 -8.79 -17.26
CA GLN A 1 -16.72 -7.93 -18.15
C GLN A 1 -15.78 -6.95 -18.86
N CYS A 2 -15.39 -7.23 -20.10
CA CYS A 2 -14.47 -6.36 -20.85
C CYS A 2 -15.18 -5.13 -21.47
N GLY A 3 -16.46 -5.26 -21.83
CA GLY A 3 -17.21 -4.15 -22.45
C GLY A 3 -17.40 -2.91 -21.57
N ASP A 4 -17.27 -3.06 -20.24
CA ASP A 4 -17.40 -1.95 -19.30
C ASP A 4 -16.10 -1.13 -19.18
N ILE A 5 -14.93 -1.80 -19.27
CA ILE A 5 -13.64 -1.11 -19.20
C ILE A 5 -13.34 -0.31 -20.47
N ASP A 6 -13.78 -0.77 -21.64
CA ASP A 6 -13.60 -0.05 -22.90
C ASP A 6 -14.47 1.23 -22.93
N ARG A 7 -15.70 1.17 -22.41
CA ARG A 7 -16.54 2.36 -22.23
C ARG A 7 -15.95 3.33 -21.22
N ALA A 8 -15.47 2.82 -20.09
CA ALA A 8 -14.77 3.63 -19.09
C ALA A 8 -13.52 4.31 -19.69
N ARG A 9 -12.80 3.63 -20.58
CA ARG A 9 -11.67 4.20 -21.33
C ARG A 9 -12.12 5.35 -22.23
N SER A 10 -13.17 5.17 -23.02
CA SER A 10 -13.67 6.24 -23.89
C SER A 10 -14.08 7.49 -23.10
N LEU A 11 -14.73 7.31 -21.95
CA LEU A 11 -15.08 8.42 -21.04
C LEU A 11 -13.84 9.08 -20.43
N PHE A 12 -12.85 8.27 -20.06
CA PHE A 12 -11.57 8.77 -19.56
C PHE A 12 -10.86 9.61 -20.62
N ASP A 13 -10.79 9.13 -21.87
CA ASP A 13 -10.16 9.82 -23.00
C ASP A 13 -10.83 11.16 -23.30
N GLY A 14 -12.16 11.17 -23.36
CA GLY A 14 -12.96 12.37 -23.60
C GLY A 14 -12.95 13.40 -22.46
N SER A 15 -12.43 13.05 -21.28
CA SER A 15 -12.31 14.01 -20.17
C SER A 15 -11.19 15.02 -20.43
N SER A 16 -11.57 16.31 -20.51
CA SER A 16 -10.66 17.44 -20.70
C SER A 16 -9.75 17.71 -19.49
N LYS A 17 -10.18 17.30 -18.28
CA LYS A 17 -9.38 17.41 -17.05
C LYS A 17 -9.42 16.11 -16.27
N LYS A 18 -8.34 15.34 -16.37
CA LYS A 18 -8.18 14.08 -15.64
C LYS A 18 -7.63 14.35 -14.25
N THR A 19 -8.43 14.06 -13.22
CA THR A 19 -8.03 14.18 -11.81
C THR A 19 -7.43 12.85 -11.33
N LEU A 20 -6.70 12.86 -10.21
CA LEU A 20 -6.17 11.62 -9.60
C LEU A 20 -7.29 10.61 -9.31
N ASN A 21 -8.49 11.05 -8.96
CA ASN A 21 -9.65 10.16 -8.77
C ASN A 21 -10.05 9.43 -10.07
N ILE A 22 -10.03 10.13 -11.20
CA ILE A 22 -10.34 9.57 -12.52
C ILE A 22 -9.25 8.57 -12.93
N TYR A 23 -7.97 8.90 -12.73
CA TYR A 23 -6.85 7.96 -12.90
C TYR A 23 -7.02 6.72 -12.01
N GLY A 24 -7.29 6.90 -10.72
CA GLY A 24 -7.45 5.81 -9.78
C GLY A 24 -8.62 4.88 -10.12
N ALA A 25 -9.75 5.43 -10.58
CA ALA A 25 -10.87 4.63 -11.07
C ALA A 25 -10.47 3.79 -12.30
N MET A 26 -9.79 4.40 -13.27
CA MET A 26 -9.34 3.71 -14.48
C MET A 26 -8.30 2.63 -14.18
N MET A 27 -7.31 2.94 -13.34
CA MET A 27 -6.28 2.00 -12.90
C MET A 27 -6.90 0.81 -12.16
N LYS A 28 -7.85 1.03 -11.24
CA LYS A 28 -8.61 -0.06 -10.59
C LYS A 28 -9.35 -0.93 -11.62
N GLY A 29 -9.96 -0.29 -12.61
CA GLY A 29 -10.63 -0.98 -13.71
C GLY A 29 -9.67 -1.90 -14.48
N TYR A 30 -8.48 -1.43 -14.81
CA TYR A 30 -7.47 -2.24 -15.49
C TYR A 30 -6.94 -3.39 -14.64
N ILE A 31 -6.65 -3.18 -13.35
CA ILE A 31 -6.20 -4.23 -12.43
C ILE A 31 -7.24 -5.36 -12.34
N ARG A 32 -8.53 -5.01 -12.24
CA ARG A 32 -9.64 -5.99 -12.17
C ARG A 32 -9.82 -6.80 -13.46
N ASN A 33 -9.38 -6.26 -14.60
CA ASN A 33 -9.48 -6.92 -15.90
C ASN A 33 -8.16 -7.53 -16.36
N ASN A 34 -7.19 -7.76 -15.46
CA ASN A 34 -5.85 -8.30 -15.77
C ASN A 34 -5.09 -7.50 -16.84
N GLN A 35 -5.35 -6.20 -16.94
CA GLN A 35 -4.68 -5.27 -17.86
C GLN A 35 -3.65 -4.43 -17.13
N ALA A 36 -2.91 -5.02 -16.17
CA ALA A 36 -1.95 -4.34 -15.31
C ALA A 36 -0.89 -3.52 -16.07
N LYS A 37 -0.50 -3.94 -17.27
CA LYS A 37 0.43 -3.18 -18.12
C LYS A 37 -0.10 -1.77 -18.44
N LYS A 38 -1.40 -1.64 -18.73
CA LYS A 38 -2.04 -0.35 -18.98
C LYS A 38 -2.01 0.57 -17.75
N VAL A 39 -1.97 0.00 -16.53
CA VAL A 39 -1.83 0.78 -15.29
C VAL A 39 -0.47 1.44 -15.23
N VAL A 40 0.59 0.71 -15.59
CA VAL A 40 1.97 1.22 -15.64
C VAL A 40 2.08 2.33 -16.70
N ASP A 41 1.46 2.14 -17.86
CA ASP A 41 1.43 3.15 -18.93
C ASP A 41 0.69 4.42 -18.44
N LEU A 42 -0.49 4.29 -17.83
CA LEU A 42 -1.24 5.43 -17.28
C LEU A 42 -0.48 6.16 -16.18
N PHE A 43 0.25 5.44 -15.34
CA PHE A 43 1.03 6.05 -14.25
C PHE A 43 2.08 7.01 -14.78
N SER A 44 2.63 6.76 -15.97
CA SER A 44 3.63 7.66 -16.58
C SER A 44 3.09 9.05 -16.95
N GLU A 45 1.76 9.20 -17.06
CA GLU A 45 1.09 10.48 -17.29
C GLU A 45 0.90 11.29 -15.99
N ILE A 46 1.14 10.69 -14.82
CA ILE A 46 0.85 11.27 -13.51
C ILE A 46 2.14 11.83 -12.89
N ASN A 47 2.25 13.15 -12.82
CA ASN A 47 3.43 13.82 -12.24
C ASN A 47 3.49 13.73 -10.71
N ASN A 48 2.36 13.90 -10.03
CA ASN A 48 2.27 13.96 -8.56
C ASN A 48 1.25 12.92 -8.06
N PRO A 49 1.62 11.63 -8.03
CA PRO A 49 0.71 10.58 -7.59
C PRO A 49 0.48 10.68 -6.08
N ASP A 50 -0.76 10.48 -5.67
CA ASP A 50 -1.10 10.32 -4.26
C ASP A 50 -0.89 8.87 -3.78
N ARG A 51 -1.20 8.62 -2.51
CA ARG A 51 -1.11 7.29 -1.89
C ARG A 51 -1.94 6.25 -2.62
N VAL A 52 -3.13 6.62 -3.11
CA VAL A 52 -4.03 5.70 -3.80
C VAL A 52 -3.43 5.28 -5.13
N ILE A 53 -2.91 6.23 -5.90
CA ILE A 53 -2.26 5.95 -7.19
C ILE A 53 -1.02 5.07 -7.02
N ILE A 54 -0.16 5.37 -6.04
CA ILE A 54 1.04 4.58 -5.76
C ILE A 54 0.65 3.15 -5.36
N ASN A 55 -0.33 2.98 -4.49
CA ASN A 55 -0.82 1.67 -4.08
C ASN A 55 -1.35 0.85 -5.26
N LEU A 56 -2.09 1.48 -6.18
CA LEU A 56 -2.59 0.84 -7.40
C LEU A 56 -1.45 0.44 -8.34
N LEU A 57 -0.42 1.28 -8.48
CA LEU A 57 0.76 0.95 -9.25
C LEU A 57 1.46 -0.29 -8.69
N PHE A 58 1.72 -0.34 -7.38
CA PHE A 58 2.37 -1.50 -6.76
C PHE A 58 1.57 -2.78 -6.94
N ASN A 59 0.24 -2.74 -6.78
CA ASN A 59 -0.62 -3.89 -7.07
C ASN A 59 -0.52 -4.35 -8.54
N ALA A 60 -0.45 -3.42 -9.49
CA ALA A 60 -0.28 -3.75 -10.91
C ALA A 60 1.10 -4.36 -11.19
N CYS A 61 2.17 -3.81 -10.61
CA CYS A 61 3.51 -4.40 -10.69
C CYS A 61 3.54 -5.81 -10.10
N ALA A 62 2.87 -6.01 -8.96
CA ALA A 62 2.75 -7.31 -8.31
C ALA A 62 2.00 -8.33 -9.19
N GLN A 63 0.97 -7.90 -9.94
CA GLN A 63 0.28 -8.76 -10.93
C GLN A 63 1.16 -9.14 -12.13
N LEU A 64 2.07 -8.25 -12.56
CA LEU A 64 2.96 -8.49 -13.70
C LEU A 64 4.17 -9.34 -13.30
N GLY A 65 4.76 -9.10 -12.13
CA GLY A 65 5.80 -9.93 -11.55
C GLY A 65 7.11 -10.01 -12.35
N THR A 66 7.43 -9.01 -13.19
CA THR A 66 8.66 -9.04 -14.01
C THR A 66 9.78 -8.16 -13.45
N ALA A 67 11.02 -8.43 -13.86
CA ALA A 67 12.19 -7.63 -13.48
C ALA A 67 12.11 -6.15 -13.93
N LYS A 68 11.36 -5.86 -15.00
CA LYS A 68 11.11 -4.49 -15.45
C LYS A 68 10.29 -3.73 -14.40
N GLU A 69 9.20 -4.33 -13.94
CA GLU A 69 8.35 -3.76 -12.91
C GLU A 69 9.06 -3.70 -11.55
N LEU A 70 9.96 -4.63 -11.23
CA LEU A 70 10.82 -4.52 -10.04
C LEU A 70 11.61 -3.20 -10.04
N SER A 71 12.23 -2.87 -11.17
CA SER A 71 13.01 -1.63 -11.32
C SER A 71 12.13 -0.39 -11.14
N LEU A 72 10.90 -0.44 -11.64
CA LEU A 72 9.92 0.63 -11.45
C LEU A 72 9.47 0.75 -9.99
N VAL A 73 9.15 -0.36 -9.33
CA VAL A 73 8.75 -0.40 -7.91
C VAL A 73 9.84 0.22 -7.05
N LYS A 74 11.11 -0.19 -7.25
CA LYS A 74 12.25 0.39 -6.54
C LYS A 74 12.38 1.89 -6.81
N LYS A 75 12.33 2.32 -8.07
CA LYS A 75 12.41 3.74 -8.43
C LYS A 75 11.31 4.55 -7.76
N VAL A 76 10.06 4.08 -7.79
CA VAL A 76 8.94 4.78 -7.15
C VAL A 76 9.10 4.79 -5.65
N SER A 77 9.46 3.66 -5.02
CA SER A 77 9.65 3.56 -3.56
C SER A 77 10.72 4.51 -2.99
N LEU A 78 11.72 4.90 -3.79
CA LEU A 78 12.74 5.88 -3.39
C LEU A 78 12.25 7.32 -3.52
N ASN A 79 11.26 7.57 -4.38
CA ASN A 79 10.74 8.91 -4.69
C ASN A 79 9.42 9.21 -3.97
N ILE A 80 8.83 8.26 -3.25
CA ILE A 80 7.61 8.54 -2.48
C ILE A 80 7.92 9.50 -1.32
N PRO A 81 6.97 10.39 -0.95
CA PRO A 81 7.12 11.24 0.22
C PRO A 81 7.35 10.43 1.50
N LYS A 82 8.23 10.91 2.39
CA LYS A 82 8.49 10.28 3.70
C LYS A 82 7.21 10.08 4.53
N SER A 83 6.22 10.96 4.36
CA SER A 83 4.91 10.86 5.02
C SER A 83 4.10 9.62 4.62
N PHE A 84 4.45 8.97 3.50
CA PHE A 84 3.78 7.76 3.01
C PHE A 84 4.50 6.49 3.49
N HIS A 85 5.73 6.60 3.99
CA HIS A 85 6.53 5.43 4.41
C HIS A 85 5.93 4.70 5.61
N SER A 86 5.09 5.36 6.41
CA SER A 86 4.36 4.78 7.53
C SER A 86 2.94 4.34 7.18
N ASP A 87 2.52 4.50 5.93
CA ASP A 87 1.17 4.11 5.50
C ASP A 87 1.11 2.58 5.34
N PRO A 88 0.28 1.86 6.12
CA PRO A 88 0.23 0.40 6.08
C PRO A 88 -0.18 -0.14 4.71
N PHE A 89 -1.00 0.59 3.95
CA PHE A 89 -1.44 0.16 2.63
C PHE A 89 -0.30 0.22 1.62
N ILE A 90 0.50 1.28 1.66
CA ILE A 90 1.70 1.43 0.81
C ILE A 90 2.75 0.38 1.18
N GLN A 91 3.00 0.18 2.47
CA GLN A 91 3.95 -0.82 2.94
C GLN A 91 3.56 -2.23 2.49
N THR A 92 2.29 -2.59 2.66
CA THR A 92 1.78 -3.92 2.29
C THR A 92 1.86 -4.16 0.80
N SER A 93 1.41 -3.21 -0.03
CA SER A 93 1.48 -3.37 -1.49
C SER A 93 2.92 -3.33 -2.02
N LEU A 94 3.81 -2.54 -1.40
CA LEU A 94 5.23 -2.54 -1.74
C LEU A 94 5.88 -3.91 -1.45
N ILE A 95 5.61 -4.50 -0.28
CA ILE A 95 6.10 -5.85 0.05
C ILE A 95 5.58 -6.87 -0.96
N ASP A 96 4.28 -6.87 -1.26
CA ASP A 96 3.69 -7.79 -2.25
C ASP A 96 4.33 -7.64 -3.64
N ALA A 97 4.54 -6.41 -4.09
CA ALA A 97 5.19 -6.13 -5.36
C ALA A 97 6.65 -6.58 -5.38
N LEU A 98 7.42 -6.32 -4.33
CA LEU A 98 8.81 -6.76 -4.21
C LEU A 98 8.92 -8.29 -4.23
N MET A 99 8.07 -8.99 -3.47
CA MET A 99 8.03 -10.45 -3.46
C MET A 99 7.69 -11.02 -4.84
N LYS A 100 6.61 -10.56 -5.47
CA LYS A 100 6.14 -11.10 -6.75
C LYS A 100 7.05 -10.74 -7.93
N CYS A 101 7.78 -9.62 -7.86
CA CYS A 101 8.77 -9.29 -8.87
C CYS A 101 10.16 -9.90 -8.60
N GLY A 102 10.32 -10.66 -7.50
CA GLY A 102 11.50 -11.49 -7.24
C GLY A 102 12.54 -10.94 -6.26
N ASP A 103 12.33 -9.77 -5.65
CA ASP A 103 13.22 -9.23 -4.62
C ASP A 103 12.70 -9.53 -3.21
N THR A 104 12.80 -10.81 -2.85
CA THR A 104 12.33 -11.33 -1.56
C THR A 104 13.16 -10.80 -0.40
N LEU A 105 14.45 -10.50 -0.60
CA LEU A 105 15.33 -9.95 0.44
C LEU A 105 14.92 -8.53 0.83
N ALA A 106 14.64 -7.66 -0.15
CA ALA A 106 14.14 -6.32 0.14
C ALA A 106 12.76 -6.36 0.81
N ALA A 107 11.87 -7.25 0.35
CA ALA A 107 10.56 -7.44 0.95
C ALA A 107 10.65 -7.86 2.43
N GLN A 108 11.52 -8.84 2.74
CA GLN A 108 11.74 -9.33 4.09
C GLN A 108 12.30 -8.23 5.01
N SER A 109 13.32 -7.49 4.55
CA SER A 109 13.90 -6.37 5.30
C SER A 109 12.87 -5.28 5.65
N LEU A 110 11.99 -4.97 4.69
CA LEU A 110 10.90 -4.02 4.92
C LEU A 110 9.88 -4.56 5.93
N PHE A 111 9.49 -5.83 5.81
CA PHE A 111 8.58 -6.47 6.76
C PHE A 111 9.12 -6.47 8.20
N ASP A 112 10.39 -6.81 8.37
CA ASP A 112 11.04 -6.83 9.69
C ASP A 112 11.13 -5.43 10.32
N THR A 113 11.38 -4.41 9.49
CA THR A 113 11.37 -3.01 9.94
C THR A 113 9.98 -2.59 10.47
N ILE A 114 8.91 -2.99 9.78
CA ILE A 114 7.53 -2.70 10.19
C ILE A 114 7.19 -3.41 11.50
N LYS A 115 7.49 -4.71 11.58
CA LYS A 115 7.28 -5.53 12.78
C LYS A 115 7.99 -4.93 13.99
N THR A 116 9.24 -4.55 13.82
CA THR A 116 10.08 -3.95 14.86
C THR A 116 9.48 -2.62 15.36
N ARG A 117 9.06 -1.73 14.46
CA ARG A 117 8.37 -0.48 14.84
C ARG A 117 7.12 -0.74 15.65
N ASN A 118 6.26 -1.67 15.22
CA ASN A 118 5.04 -1.98 15.94
C ASN A 118 5.35 -2.50 17.35
N LEU A 119 6.32 -3.41 17.49
CA LEU A 119 6.76 -3.90 18.81
C LEU A 119 7.26 -2.76 19.71
N PHE A 120 8.05 -1.83 19.19
CA PHE A 120 8.50 -0.65 19.94
C PHE A 120 7.35 0.28 20.34
N ILE A 121 6.36 0.50 19.45
CA ILE A 121 5.17 1.32 19.76
C ILE A 121 4.36 0.66 20.88
N TYR A 122 4.11 -0.65 20.82
CA TYR A 122 3.43 -1.38 21.89
C TYR A 122 4.22 -1.30 23.21
N GLY A 123 5.54 -1.48 23.17
CA GLY A 123 6.40 -1.32 24.35
C GLY A 123 6.38 0.10 24.93
N ALA A 124 6.32 1.13 24.07
CA ALA A 124 6.21 2.52 24.47
C ALA A 124 4.83 2.85 25.06
N MET A 125 3.74 2.32 24.49
CA MET A 125 2.39 2.44 25.05
C MET A 125 2.30 1.82 26.44
N MET A 126 2.89 0.63 26.64
CA MET A 126 2.92 -0.03 27.95
C MET A 126 3.75 0.74 28.98
N LYS A 127 4.84 1.41 28.57
CA LYS A 127 5.68 2.21 29.48
C LYS A 127 5.13 3.61 29.75
N GLY A 128 4.45 4.21 28.77
CA GLY A 128 3.86 5.56 28.86
C GLY A 128 2.70 5.65 29.85
N ASN A 129 2.09 4.53 30.22
CA ASN A 129 1.04 4.48 31.24
C ASN A 129 1.54 4.59 32.69
N ASN A 130 2.86 4.73 32.92
CA ASN A 130 3.41 4.91 34.27
C ASN A 130 3.71 6.37 34.63
N HIS A 131 3.48 7.34 33.72
CA HIS A 131 3.80 8.75 33.95
C HIS A 131 2.61 9.72 33.99
N LEU A 132 1.37 9.25 33.78
CA LEU A 132 0.17 10.01 34.15
C LEU A 132 -0.33 9.47 35.49
N GLY A 133 0.07 10.16 36.56
CA GLY A 133 -0.45 9.94 37.90
C GLY A 133 -1.95 10.21 37.93
N ILE A 134 -2.75 9.17 37.72
CA ILE A 134 -4.03 9.03 38.37
C ILE A 134 -3.85 7.87 39.35
N ARG A 135 -3.61 8.25 40.61
CA ARG A 135 -3.87 7.38 41.75
C ARG A 135 -5.37 7.09 41.70
N ASP A 136 -5.75 5.92 41.22
CA ASP A 136 -6.96 5.29 41.70
C ASP A 136 -6.59 3.88 42.14
N GLY A 137 -6.57 3.72 43.47
CA GLY A 137 -6.61 2.42 44.06
C GLY A 137 -7.93 1.73 43.72
N THR A 138 -7.86 0.40 43.69
CA THR A 138 -8.96 -0.57 43.69
C THR A 138 -9.50 -1.03 42.32
N GLY A 139 -9.43 -2.36 42.13
CA GLY A 139 -10.32 -3.15 41.28
C GLY A 139 -9.72 -3.62 39.94
N SER A 140 -9.21 -4.86 39.84
CA SER A 140 -9.95 -6.04 39.30
C SER A 140 -10.17 -5.98 37.76
N VAL A 141 -9.96 -6.98 36.91
CA VAL A 141 -9.74 -8.43 37.03
C VAL A 141 -9.12 -8.94 35.71
N ARG A 142 -8.24 -9.93 35.82
CA ARG A 142 -8.00 -11.15 34.99
C ARG A 142 -8.61 -11.32 33.58
N ASN A 143 -7.82 -12.07 32.80
CA ASN A 143 -8.15 -13.10 31.82
C ASN A 143 -8.57 -12.69 30.40
N PHE A 144 -7.66 -12.94 29.45
CA PHE A 144 -8.01 -13.44 28.12
C PHE A 144 -7.04 -14.55 27.70
N GLU A 145 -7.17 -15.71 28.33
CA GLU A 145 -6.97 -16.98 27.64
C GLU A 145 -8.36 -17.52 27.31
N LYS A 146 -8.68 -17.60 26.01
CA LYS A 146 -9.41 -18.72 25.41
C LYS A 146 -9.48 -18.56 23.90
N PHE A 147 -8.66 -19.39 23.26
CA PHE A 147 -8.86 -19.91 21.91
C PHE A 147 -10.30 -20.44 21.73
N GLY A 148 -10.94 -20.03 20.64
CA GLY A 148 -12.04 -20.71 19.95
C GLY A 148 -11.95 -20.20 18.50
N ARG A 149 -12.00 -21.02 17.46
CA ARG A 149 -12.44 -22.39 17.28
C ARG A 149 -11.79 -22.93 16.01
#